data_AF-A0A1I7SPP2-F1
#
_entry.id   AF-A0A1I7SPP2-F1
#
_cell.length_a   1.000
_cell.length_b   1.000
_cell.length_c   1.000
_cell.angle_alpha   90.00
_cell.angle_beta   90.00
_cell.angle_gamma   90.00
#
_symmetry.space_group_name_H-M   'P 1'
#
loop_
_entity.id
_entity.type
_entity.pdbx_description
1 polymer ?
#
loop_
_entity_poly.entity_id
_entity_poly.type
_entity_poly.pdbx_seq_one_letter_code
_entity_poly.pdbx_strand_id
1 'polypeptide(L)'
;KAFSQWAKKLQPVLAFWKRLHQQNDLLQAELKDSDSTDPIIDMLNTEMHFGIGVKKIHSTLTNIRKGLAGKLAPTAKTVQAAKTLLDQQTPVDWDLIWPGPEDCYQYMEKVCDKARKVKKLSTSISGQDLVNEPIDLDHLFRPTALLNALRQYNA
;
A
#
# COMPACT_ATOMS: atom_id res chain seq x y z
N LYS A 1 -15.05 -20.46 -19.86
CA LYS A 1 -14.48 -19.92 -18.60
C LYS A 1 -13.96 -18.50 -18.86
N ALA A 2 -14.75 -17.46 -18.57
CA ALA A 2 -14.37 -16.06 -18.87
C ALA A 2 -13.06 -15.64 -18.17
N PHE A 3 -12.79 -16.16 -16.97
CA PHE A 3 -11.61 -15.83 -16.19
C PHE A 3 -10.29 -16.16 -16.90
N SER A 4 -10.21 -17.27 -17.65
CA SER A 4 -9.00 -17.64 -18.40
C SER A 4 -8.80 -16.79 -19.66
N GLN A 5 -9.87 -16.20 -20.22
CA GLN A 5 -9.79 -15.30 -21.37
C GLN A 5 -9.18 -13.94 -20.99
N TRP A 6 -9.26 -13.56 -19.71
CA TRP A 6 -8.67 -12.33 -19.18
C TRP A 6 -7.17 -12.41 -18.95
N ALA A 7 -6.58 -13.61 -19.03
CA ALA A 7 -5.17 -13.84 -18.72
C ALA A 7 -4.22 -12.92 -19.52
N LYS A 8 -4.46 -12.75 -20.81
CA LYS A 8 -3.63 -11.90 -21.69
C LYS A 8 -3.69 -10.41 -21.29
N LYS A 9 -4.86 -9.93 -20.88
CA LYS A 9 -5.09 -8.53 -20.51
C LYS A 9 -4.60 -8.21 -19.09
N LEU A 10 -4.62 -9.18 -18.18
CA LEU A 10 -4.14 -9.02 -16.80
C LEU A 10 -2.63 -9.23 -16.66
N GLN A 11 -1.97 -9.87 -17.63
CA GLN A 11 -0.52 -10.09 -17.59
C GLN A 11 0.30 -8.79 -17.43
N PRO A 12 0.02 -7.69 -18.16
CA PRO A 12 0.73 -6.43 -17.98
C PRO A 12 0.61 -5.86 -16.55
N VAL A 13 -0.59 -5.93 -15.95
CA VAL A 13 -0.83 -5.50 -14.56
C VAL A 13 0.01 -6.32 -13.57
N LEU A 14 0.02 -7.65 -13.74
CA LEU A 14 0.81 -8.56 -12.90
C LEU A 14 2.31 -8.35 -13.05
N ALA A 15 2.78 -8.11 -14.29
CA ALA A 15 4.19 -7.84 -14.59
C ALA A 15 4.63 -6.48 -14.00
N PHE A 16 3.77 -5.46 -14.10
CA PHE A 16 4.02 -4.15 -13.50
C PHE A 16 4.19 -4.24 -11.99
N TRP A 17 3.25 -4.91 -11.30
CA TRP A 17 3.37 -5.15 -9.87
C TRP A 17 4.63 -5.95 -9.52
N LYS A 18 5.00 -6.94 -10.36
CA LYS A 18 6.22 -7.72 -10.17
C LYS A 18 7.46 -6.83 -10.17
N ARG A 19 7.58 -5.94 -11.15
CA ARG A 19 8.69 -4.98 -11.24
C ARG A 19 8.73 -4.06 -10.03
N LEU A 20 7.57 -3.51 -9.62
CA LEU A 20 7.49 -2.61 -8.47
C LEU A 20 7.90 -3.27 -7.15
N HIS A 21 7.44 -4.49 -6.86
CA HIS A 21 7.79 -5.13 -5.59
C HIS A 21 9.18 -5.75 -5.59
N GLN A 22 9.72 -6.20 -6.73
CA GLN A 22 11.08 -6.75 -6.79
C GLN A 22 12.15 -5.70 -6.47
N GLN A 23 11.84 -4.43 -6.68
CA GLN A 23 12.71 -3.31 -6.32
C GLN A 23 12.58 -2.91 -4.84
N ASN A 24 11.63 -3.49 -4.10
CA ASN A 24 11.17 -2.97 -2.82
C ASN A 24 10.99 -4.08 -1.77
N ASP A 25 11.80 -4.09 -0.71
CA ASP A 25 11.59 -4.93 0.50
C ASP A 25 10.45 -4.44 1.41
N LEU A 26 9.36 -3.95 0.80
CA LEU A 26 8.17 -3.48 1.51
C LEU A 26 7.31 -4.65 2.00
N LEU A 27 7.33 -5.78 1.29
CA LEU A 27 6.57 -6.98 1.68
C LEU A 27 7.14 -7.64 2.94
N GLN A 28 8.45 -7.49 3.17
CA GLN A 28 9.17 -8.02 4.33
C GLN A 28 9.18 -7.05 5.52
N ALA A 29 8.64 -5.84 5.37
CA ALA A 29 8.54 -4.92 6.50
C ALA A 29 7.62 -5.53 7.57
N GLU A 30 8.21 -5.84 8.72
CA GLU A 30 7.49 -6.23 9.93
C GLU A 30 6.84 -4.98 10.52
N LEU A 31 5.55 -5.10 10.83
CA LEU A 31 4.84 -4.09 11.59
C LEU A 31 5.29 -4.26 13.03
N LYS A 32 5.86 -3.21 13.61
CA LYS A 32 6.13 -3.19 15.03
C LYS A 32 4.87 -2.68 15.72
N ASP A 33 4.28 -3.51 16.58
CA ASP A 33 3.35 -3.00 17.58
C ASP A 33 4.15 -2.07 18.49
N SER A 34 3.65 -0.86 18.70
CA SER A 34 4.35 0.13 19.51
C SER A 34 3.41 0.65 20.58
N ASP A 35 3.70 0.29 21.82
CA ASP A 35 3.09 0.89 23.02
C ASP A 35 3.76 2.24 23.35
N SER A 36 4.23 2.96 22.34
CA SER A 36 4.98 4.21 22.55
C SER A 36 4.04 5.29 23.08
N THR A 37 4.49 6.00 24.12
CA THR A 37 3.82 7.19 24.63
C THR A 37 4.13 8.44 23.81
N ASP A 38 5.04 8.36 22.83
CA ASP A 38 5.36 9.47 21.93
C ASP A 38 4.34 9.50 20.76
N PRO A 39 3.52 10.57 20.66
CA PRO A 39 2.48 10.66 19.64
C PRO A 39 3.04 10.69 18.21
N ILE A 40 4.29 11.13 18.01
CA ILE A 40 4.96 11.13 16.71
C ILE A 40 5.33 9.69 16.32
N ILE A 41 5.85 8.92 17.26
CA ILE A 41 6.22 7.52 17.03
C ILE A 41 4.97 6.66 16.80
N ASP A 42 3.92 6.86 17.60
CA ASP A 42 2.64 6.15 17.43
C ASP A 42 2.00 6.45 16.05
N MET A 43 2.04 7.72 15.62
CA MET A 43 1.60 8.12 14.28
C MET A 43 2.39 7.39 13.20
N LEU A 44 3.73 7.39 13.26
CA LEU A 44 4.58 6.69 12.29
C LEU A 44 4.30 5.20 12.22
N ASN A 45 4.07 4.55 13.36
CA ASN A 45 3.73 3.13 13.39
C ASN A 45 2.37 2.87 12.75
N THR A 46 1.37 3.69 13.06
CA THR A 46 0.07 3.62 12.39
C THR A 46 0.22 3.86 10.88
N GLU A 47 1.13 4.74 10.46
CA GLU A 47 1.41 5.00 9.05
C GLU A 47 2.12 3.84 8.35
N MET A 48 3.01 3.12 9.06
CA MET A 48 3.55 1.84 8.58
C MET A 48 2.46 0.78 8.42
N HIS A 49 1.41 0.80 9.25
CA HIS A 49 0.24 -0.06 9.07
C HIS A 49 -0.52 0.27 7.77
N PHE A 50 -0.48 1.49 7.25
CA PHE A 50 -0.99 1.76 5.88
C PHE A 50 -0.14 1.07 4.79
N GLY A 51 1.10 0.70 5.10
CA GLY A 51 1.90 -0.25 4.32
C GLY A 51 1.25 -1.63 4.15
N ILE A 52 0.23 -1.99 4.94
CA ILE A 52 -0.64 -3.15 4.71
C ILE A 52 -1.32 -3.07 3.33
N GLY A 53 -1.55 -1.87 2.79
CA GLY A 53 -2.05 -1.68 1.43
C GLY A 53 -1.20 -2.42 0.38
N VAL A 54 0.14 -2.39 0.53
CA VAL A 54 1.06 -3.13 -0.34
C VAL A 54 0.83 -4.65 -0.22
N LYS A 55 0.66 -5.16 1.00
CA LYS A 55 0.39 -6.59 1.26
C LYS A 55 -0.98 -7.01 0.70
N LYS A 56 -2.00 -6.14 0.81
CA LYS A 56 -3.33 -6.38 0.24
C LYS A 56 -3.28 -6.46 -1.29
N ILE A 57 -2.64 -5.48 -1.95
CA ILE A 57 -2.44 -5.49 -3.40
C ILE A 57 -1.74 -6.79 -3.82
N HIS A 58 -0.66 -7.15 -3.14
CA HIS A 58 0.08 -8.39 -3.41
C HIS A 58 -0.79 -9.64 -3.30
N SER A 59 -1.61 -9.73 -2.25
CA SER A 59 -2.53 -10.85 -2.02
C SER A 59 -3.59 -10.93 -3.12
N THR A 60 -4.23 -9.80 -3.47
CA THR A 60 -5.22 -9.74 -4.55
C THR A 60 -4.63 -10.21 -5.88
N LEU A 61 -3.47 -9.68 -6.28
CA LEU A 61 -2.81 -10.06 -7.54
C LEU A 61 -2.31 -11.51 -7.54
N THR A 62 -1.88 -12.02 -6.38
CA THR A 62 -1.50 -13.43 -6.22
C THR A 62 -2.71 -14.35 -6.39
N ASN A 63 -3.86 -14.00 -5.83
CA ASN A 63 -5.09 -14.77 -5.97
C ASN A 63 -5.59 -14.76 -7.41
N ILE A 64 -5.52 -13.62 -8.10
CA ILE A 64 -5.81 -13.52 -9.53
C ILE A 64 -4.86 -14.43 -10.32
N ARG A 65 -3.54 -14.36 -10.10
CA ARG A 65 -2.55 -15.21 -10.77
C ARG A 65 -2.81 -16.70 -10.55
N LYS A 66 -3.10 -17.10 -9.31
CA LYS A 66 -3.44 -18.51 -8.97
C LYS A 66 -4.74 -18.94 -9.65
N GLY A 67 -5.74 -18.07 -9.69
CA GLY A 67 -7.00 -18.33 -10.40
C GLY A 67 -6.81 -18.48 -11.91
N LEU A 68 -5.96 -17.65 -12.52
CA LEU A 68 -5.65 -17.71 -13.95
C LEU A 68 -4.90 -19.01 -14.31
N ALA A 69 -4.01 -19.45 -13.43
CA ALA A 69 -3.30 -20.72 -13.57
C ALA A 69 -4.15 -21.96 -13.22
N GLY A 70 -5.41 -21.79 -12.83
CA GLY A 70 -6.28 -22.89 -12.40
C GLY A 70 -5.90 -23.52 -11.05
N LYS A 71 -4.98 -22.92 -10.30
CA LYS A 71 -4.49 -23.41 -9.00
C LYS A 71 -5.39 -23.01 -7.82
N LEU A 72 -6.32 -22.09 -8.03
CA LEU A 72 -7.28 -21.63 -7.02
C LEU A 72 -8.63 -21.38 -7.70
N ALA A 73 -9.73 -21.78 -7.07
CA ALA A 73 -11.06 -21.45 -7.55
C ALA A 73 -11.29 -19.92 -7.40
N PRO A 74 -11.60 -19.18 -8.48
CA PRO A 74 -11.79 -17.74 -8.39
C PRO A 74 -13.06 -17.42 -7.60
N THR A 75 -12.89 -16.70 -6.49
CA THR A 75 -14.00 -16.20 -5.67
C THR A 75 -14.66 -14.97 -6.32
N ALA A 76 -15.89 -14.64 -5.92
CA ALA A 76 -16.59 -13.45 -6.42
C ALA A 76 -15.74 -12.17 -6.27
N LYS A 77 -15.05 -12.01 -5.13
CA LYS A 77 -14.11 -10.90 -4.88
C LYS A 77 -12.94 -10.88 -5.86
N THR A 78 -12.33 -12.04 -6.12
CA THR A 78 -11.20 -12.14 -7.07
C THR A 78 -11.64 -11.85 -8.51
N VAL A 79 -12.84 -12.29 -8.88
CA VAL A 79 -13.44 -12.00 -10.20
C VAL A 79 -13.75 -10.51 -10.34
N GLN A 80 -14.32 -9.88 -9.32
CA GLN A 80 -14.62 -8.45 -9.33
C GLN A 80 -13.33 -7.62 -9.41
N ALA A 81 -12.33 -7.91 -8.57
CA ALA A 81 -11.04 -7.23 -8.63
C ALA A 81 -10.37 -7.39 -10.01
N ALA A 82 -10.44 -8.59 -10.59
CA ALA A 82 -9.91 -8.82 -11.93
C ALA A 82 -10.64 -7.98 -13.00
N LYS A 83 -11.96 -7.81 -12.91
CA LYS A 83 -12.72 -6.94 -13.82
C LYS A 83 -12.31 -5.48 -13.69
N THR A 84 -12.28 -4.95 -12.47
CA THR A 84 -11.89 -3.56 -12.22
C THR A 84 -10.47 -3.27 -12.74
N LEU A 85 -9.54 -4.22 -12.55
CA LEU A 85 -8.17 -4.10 -13.09
C LEU A 85 -8.10 -4.20 -14.62
N LEU A 86 -9.03 -4.94 -15.27
CA LEU A 86 -9.12 -4.96 -16.74
C LEU A 86 -9.56 -3.62 -17.30
N ASP A 87 -10.41 -2.91 -16.56
CA ASP A 87 -10.88 -1.57 -16.89
C ASP A 87 -9.88 -0.48 -16.46
N GLN A 88 -8.67 -0.88 -16.03
CA GLN A 88 -7.59 -0.01 -15.53
C GLN A 88 -7.95 0.77 -14.26
N GLN A 89 -9.01 0.37 -13.56
CA GLN A 89 -9.49 1.04 -12.37
C GLN A 89 -8.94 0.39 -11.08
N THR A 90 -8.87 1.20 -10.03
CA THR A 90 -8.52 0.77 -8.67
C THR A 90 -9.69 0.01 -8.04
N PRO A 91 -9.50 -1.24 -7.57
CA PRO A 91 -10.51 -1.97 -6.82
C PRO A 91 -10.95 -1.23 -5.55
N VAL A 92 -12.26 -1.25 -5.26
CA VAL A 92 -12.84 -0.64 -4.05
C VAL A 92 -12.17 -1.14 -2.76
N ASP A 93 -11.81 -2.42 -2.70
CA ASP A 93 -11.07 -3.01 -1.57
C ASP A 93 -9.72 -2.34 -1.30
N TRP A 94 -9.10 -1.71 -2.30
CA TRP A 94 -7.86 -0.95 -2.14
C TRP A 94 -8.13 0.47 -1.70
N ASP A 95 -9.13 1.11 -2.31
CA ASP A 95 -9.56 2.47 -1.98
C ASP A 95 -10.02 2.61 -0.52
N LEU A 96 -10.66 1.56 0.03
CA LEU A 96 -11.01 1.48 1.45
C LEU A 96 -9.79 1.49 2.40
N ILE A 97 -8.61 1.08 1.91
CA ILE A 97 -7.37 1.13 2.70
C ILE A 97 -6.74 2.51 2.58
N TRP A 98 -6.65 3.04 1.36
CA TRP A 98 -6.15 4.38 1.12
C TRP A 98 -6.87 4.99 -0.09
N PRO A 99 -7.57 6.12 0.08
CA PRO A 99 -8.22 6.79 -1.03
C PRO A 99 -7.15 7.39 -1.94
N GLY A 100 -7.04 6.84 -3.15
CA GLY A 100 -5.94 7.13 -4.07
C GLY A 100 -6.40 7.38 -5.50
N PRO A 101 -5.47 7.36 -6.47
CA PRO A 101 -5.80 7.51 -7.88
C PRO A 101 -6.79 6.42 -8.37
N GLU A 102 -7.70 6.81 -9.27
CA GLU A 102 -8.63 5.87 -9.91
C GLU A 102 -7.90 4.88 -10.83
N ASP A 103 -6.78 5.28 -11.42
CA ASP A 103 -5.96 4.41 -12.26
C ASP A 103 -5.14 3.43 -11.40
N CYS A 104 -5.26 2.14 -11.71
CA CYS A 104 -4.64 1.10 -10.89
C CYS A 104 -3.10 1.11 -10.94
N TYR A 105 -2.48 1.54 -12.04
CA TYR A 105 -1.03 1.63 -12.17
C TYR A 105 -0.49 2.77 -11.31
N GLN A 106 -1.10 3.95 -11.41
CA GLN A 106 -0.76 5.11 -10.59
C GLN A 106 -0.98 4.81 -9.10
N TYR A 107 -2.08 4.13 -8.76
CA TYR A 107 -2.35 3.70 -7.39
C TYR A 107 -1.23 2.81 -6.84
N MET A 108 -0.86 1.76 -7.59
CA MET A 108 0.20 0.83 -7.19
C MET A 108 1.56 1.53 -7.03
N GLU A 109 1.90 2.45 -7.93
CA GLU A 109 3.13 3.24 -7.84
C GLU A 109 3.14 4.16 -6.62
N LYS A 110 2.07 4.94 -6.41
CA LYS A 110 1.96 5.86 -5.27
C LYS A 110 1.96 5.15 -3.93
N VAL A 111 1.27 4.02 -3.80
CA VAL A 111 1.29 3.22 -2.57
C VAL A 111 2.69 2.69 -2.28
N CYS A 112 3.40 2.19 -3.29
CA CYS A 112 4.77 1.73 -3.10
C CYS A 112 5.72 2.88 -2.73
N ASP A 113 5.57 4.03 -3.38
CA ASP A 113 6.41 5.20 -3.13
C ASP A 113 6.20 5.76 -1.71
N LYS A 114 4.94 6.00 -1.31
CA LYS A 114 4.59 6.42 0.05
C LYS A 114 5.05 5.40 1.08
N ALA A 115 4.83 4.10 0.85
CA ALA A 115 5.30 3.06 1.77
C ALA A 115 6.83 3.05 1.94
N ARG A 116 7.62 3.31 0.87
CA ARG A 116 9.07 3.47 0.98
C ARG A 116 9.44 4.69 1.80
N LYS A 117 8.80 5.82 1.53
CA LYS A 117 9.08 7.09 2.21
C LYS A 117 8.75 6.99 3.69
N VAL A 118 7.61 6.41 4.05
CA VAL A 118 7.22 6.12 5.44
C VAL A 118 8.19 5.15 6.10
N LYS A 119 8.59 4.06 5.42
CA LYS A 119 9.59 3.12 5.97
C LYS A 119 10.95 3.81 6.21
N LYS A 120 11.40 4.66 5.29
CA LYS A 120 12.62 5.45 5.47
C LYS A 120 12.48 6.37 6.67
N LEU A 121 11.37 7.10 6.76
CA LEU A 121 11.06 8.00 7.86
C LEU A 121 11.07 7.27 9.21
N SER A 122 10.43 6.11 9.31
CA SER A 122 10.40 5.32 10.54
C SER A 122 11.75 4.71 10.93
N THR A 123 12.64 4.44 9.96
CA THR A 123 14.00 3.95 10.25
C THR A 123 15.01 5.05 10.54
N SER A 124 14.79 6.25 10.02
CA SER A 124 15.75 7.36 10.10
C SER A 124 15.50 8.29 11.29
N ILE A 125 14.33 8.26 11.90
CA ILE A 125 13.90 9.30 12.84
C ILE A 125 13.63 8.75 14.24
N SER A 126 14.33 9.29 15.24
CA SER A 126 13.90 9.28 16.63
C SER A 126 12.95 10.46 16.85
N GLY A 127 11.92 10.38 17.72
CA GLY A 127 10.83 11.37 17.79
C GLY A 127 11.24 12.87 17.80
N GLN A 128 12.44 13.19 18.31
CA GLN A 128 13.02 14.54 18.31
C GLN A 128 13.57 15.02 16.95
N ASP A 129 14.02 14.13 16.06
CA ASP A 129 14.58 14.52 14.75
C ASP A 129 13.48 14.90 13.77
N LEU A 130 12.26 14.37 13.95
CA LEU A 130 11.11 14.60 13.07
C LEU A 130 10.64 16.06 13.08
N VAL A 131 10.84 16.76 14.20
CA VAL A 131 10.47 18.17 14.36
C VAL A 131 11.50 19.09 13.70
N ASN A 132 12.74 18.63 13.54
CA ASN A 132 13.86 19.44 13.07
C ASN A 132 14.19 19.23 11.58
N GLU A 133 13.68 18.17 10.95
CA GLU A 133 13.84 17.92 9.52
C GLU A 133 12.65 18.39 8.68
N PRO A 134 12.87 18.92 7.46
CA PRO A 134 11.80 19.24 6.53
C PRO A 134 11.14 17.95 6.03
N ILE A 135 9.86 17.75 6.38
CA ILE A 135 9.07 16.60 5.94
C ILE A 135 8.11 17.03 4.85
N ASP A 136 8.23 16.40 3.68
CA ASP A 136 7.24 16.54 2.62
C ASP A 136 5.97 15.74 3.00
N LEU A 137 4.84 16.43 3.09
CA LEU A 137 3.56 15.84 3.43
C LEU A 137 3.07 14.84 2.36
N ASP A 138 3.52 14.94 1.10
CA ASP A 138 3.21 13.94 0.08
C ASP A 138 3.89 12.59 0.37
N HIS A 139 4.77 12.51 1.36
CA HIS A 139 5.36 11.24 1.77
C HIS A 139 4.41 10.38 2.61
N LEU A 140 3.39 10.99 3.20
CA LEU A 140 2.47 10.34 4.13
C LEU A 140 1.18 9.87 3.43
N PHE A 141 0.54 8.86 4.01
CA PHE A 141 -0.78 8.41 3.59
C PHE A 141 -1.87 9.30 4.17
N ARG A 142 -1.65 9.81 5.39
CA ARG A 142 -2.54 10.67 6.18
C ARG A 142 -1.74 11.85 6.75
N PRO A 143 -1.54 12.91 5.95
CA PRO A 143 -0.84 14.12 6.40
C PRO A 143 -1.44 14.76 7.66
N THR A 144 -2.76 14.65 7.82
CA THR A 144 -3.48 15.17 9.00
C THR A 144 -3.11 14.45 10.30
N ALA A 145 -2.71 13.17 10.23
CA ALA A 145 -2.26 12.43 11.40
C ALA A 145 -0.96 13.00 11.97
N LEU A 146 -0.03 13.44 11.09
CA LEU A 146 1.19 14.13 11.51
C LEU A 146 0.89 15.45 12.21
N LEU A 147 0.01 16.29 11.64
CA LEU A 147 -0.35 17.57 12.26
C LEU A 147 -0.97 17.37 13.65
N ASN A 148 -1.80 16.34 13.81
CA ASN A 148 -2.38 15.99 15.11
C ASN A 148 -1.32 15.51 16.10
N ALA A 149 -0.38 14.67 15.66
CA ALA A 149 0.73 14.20 16.49
C ALA A 149 1.64 15.36 16.94
N LEU A 150 2.01 16.27 16.02
CA LEU A 150 2.80 17.46 16.34
C LEU A 150 2.06 18.40 17.31
N ARG A 151 0.73 18.53 17.18
CA ARG A 151 -0.07 19.29 18.13
C ARG A 151 -0.03 18.67 19.53
N GLN A 152 -0.11 17.34 19.64
CA GLN A 152 -0.03 16.64 20.93
C GLN A 152 1.37 16.71 21.54
N TYR A 153 2.42 16.66 20.71
CA TYR A 153 3.80 16.76 21.17
C TYR A 153 4.12 18.14 21.78
N ASN A 154 3.53 19.20 21.23
CA ASN A 154 3.75 20.59 21.68
C ASN A 154 2.71 21.08 22.72
N ALA A 155 1.76 20.23 23.13
CA ALA A 155 0.71 20.57 24.10
C ALA A 155 1.19 20.38 25.54
#